data_AF-A0A822GFT3-F1
#
_entry.id   AF-A0A822GFT3-F1
#
_cell.length_a   1.000
_cell.length_b   1.000
_cell.length_c   1.000
_cell.angle_alpha   90.00
_cell.angle_beta   90.00
_cell.angle_gamma   90.00
#
_symmetry.space_group_name_H-M   'P 1'
#
loop_
_entity.id
_entity.type
_entity.pdbx_description
1 polymer ?
#
loop_
_entity_poly.entity_id
_entity_poly.type
_entity_poly.pdbx_seq_one_letter_code
_entity_poly.pdbx_strand_id
1 'polypeptide(L)'
;MVTMLLLFDDIKPFESVFFERIARALPHLKILEVFNKLEQQKKITATTNNLKFTHLTTLILFDIHMDYAQQLLCRTCLPCLNELAIRNDILLAIIAQNQHQTIDNCSRVEQLRTSEPLYDSLNVLRNYFPPDSYVKHEKETQAT
;
A
#
# COMPACT_ATOMS: atom_id res chain seq x y z
N MET A 1 23.37 4.38 -1.14
CA MET A 1 22.19 4.01 -0.32
C MET A 1 20.97 4.14 -1.20
N VAL A 2 20.19 3.06 -1.36
CA VAL A 2 18.97 3.09 -2.17
C VAL A 2 17.81 3.49 -1.26
N THR A 3 17.14 4.60 -1.57
CA THR A 3 16.01 5.13 -0.78
C THR A 3 14.67 4.98 -1.48
N MET A 4 14.68 4.75 -2.80
CA MET A 4 13.51 4.55 -3.62
C MET A 4 13.71 3.30 -4.47
N LEU A 5 12.68 2.46 -4.55
CA LEU A 5 12.65 1.28 -5.39
C LEU A 5 11.33 1.24 -6.17
N LEU A 6 11.45 1.16 -7.48
CA LEU A 6 10.35 0.91 -8.40
C LEU A 6 10.43 -0.56 -8.85
N LEU A 7 9.34 -1.28 -8.68
CA LEU A 7 9.18 -2.66 -9.13
C LEU A 7 8.12 -2.71 -10.22
N PHE A 8 8.49 -3.19 -11.39
CA PHE A 8 7.60 -3.37 -12.52
C PHE A 8 7.90 -4.71 -13.19
N ASP A 9 6.87 -5.53 -13.38
CA ASP A 9 6.92 -6.71 -14.23
C ASP A 9 5.51 -7.01 -14.76
N ASP A 10 5.36 -7.05 -16.08
CA ASP A 10 4.12 -7.35 -16.79
C ASP A 10 4.14 -8.77 -17.41
N ILE A 11 5.25 -9.50 -17.27
CA ILE A 11 5.43 -10.85 -17.81
C ILE A 11 5.35 -11.89 -16.70
N LYS A 12 5.92 -11.61 -15.52
CA LYS A 12 6.01 -12.56 -14.40
C LYS A 12 5.47 -11.97 -13.09
N PRO A 13 4.71 -12.77 -12.32
CA PRO A 13 4.31 -12.36 -10.98
C PRO A 13 5.50 -12.36 -10.03
N PHE A 14 5.52 -11.45 -9.07
CA PHE A 14 6.51 -11.49 -7.99
C PHE A 14 6.13 -12.56 -6.97
N GLU A 15 7.08 -13.41 -6.61
CA GLU A 15 6.90 -14.36 -5.51
C GLU A 15 6.71 -13.62 -4.18
N SER A 16 5.95 -14.19 -3.26
CA SER A 16 5.75 -13.60 -1.93
C SER A 16 7.06 -13.33 -1.18
N VAL A 17 8.02 -14.25 -1.26
CA VAL A 17 9.35 -14.11 -0.65
C VAL A 17 10.20 -12.98 -1.26
N PHE A 18 9.79 -12.43 -2.40
CA PHE A 18 10.52 -11.34 -3.07
C PHE A 18 10.58 -10.09 -2.18
N PHE A 19 9.45 -9.67 -1.61
CA PHE A 19 9.39 -8.51 -0.73
C PHE A 19 10.17 -8.72 0.57
N GLU A 20 10.27 -9.96 1.06
CA GLU A 20 11.14 -10.29 2.20
C GLU A 20 12.62 -10.09 1.89
N ARG A 21 13.05 -10.48 0.69
CA ARG A 21 14.42 -10.26 0.22
C ARG A 21 14.71 -8.76 0.10
N ILE A 22 13.75 -7.97 -0.41
CA ILE A 22 13.87 -6.51 -0.50
C ILE A 22 14.03 -5.89 0.88
N ALA A 23 13.14 -6.21 1.82
CA ALA A 23 13.20 -5.64 3.17
C ALA A 23 14.54 -5.93 3.87
N ARG A 24 15.11 -7.12 3.64
CA ARG A 24 16.43 -7.50 4.18
C ARG A 24 17.58 -6.80 3.48
N ALA A 25 17.53 -6.69 2.15
CA ALA A 25 18.60 -6.10 1.35
C ALA A 25 18.62 -4.56 1.46
N LEU A 26 17.45 -3.95 1.61
CA LEU A 26 17.24 -2.50 1.62
C LEU A 26 16.53 -2.06 2.92
N PRO A 27 17.16 -2.21 4.10
CA PRO A 27 16.51 -1.93 5.38
C PRO A 27 16.13 -0.45 5.59
N HIS A 28 16.73 0.46 4.81
CA HIS A 28 16.48 1.91 4.85
C HIS A 28 15.66 2.41 3.65
N LEU A 29 14.97 1.51 2.95
CA LEU A 29 14.08 1.89 1.85
C LEU A 29 12.98 2.83 2.38
N LYS A 30 12.81 3.99 1.74
CA LYS A 30 11.81 5.01 2.12
C LYS A 30 10.60 5.00 1.19
N ILE A 31 10.80 4.74 -0.10
CA ILE A 31 9.76 4.76 -1.11
C ILE A 31 9.76 3.42 -1.84
N LEU A 32 8.60 2.79 -1.89
CA LEU A 32 8.37 1.55 -2.62
C LEU A 32 7.17 1.75 -3.54
N GLU A 33 7.41 1.58 -4.83
CA GLU A 33 6.38 1.61 -5.85
C GLU A 33 6.32 0.26 -6.55
N VAL A 34 5.12 -0.30 -6.65
CA VAL A 34 4.93 -1.67 -7.15
C VAL A 34 3.85 -1.70 -8.22
N PHE A 35 4.25 -2.18 -9.39
CA PHE A 35 3.40 -2.38 -10.54
C PHE A 35 3.50 -3.82 -11.01
N ASN A 36 2.44 -4.58 -10.76
CA ASN A 36 2.32 -5.94 -11.25
C ASN A 36 0.85 -6.35 -11.20
N LYS A 37 0.24 -6.54 -12.36
CA LYS A 37 -1.19 -6.89 -12.49
C LYS A 37 -1.43 -8.40 -12.44
N LEU A 38 -0.37 -9.20 -12.40
CA LEU A 38 -0.45 -10.66 -12.42
C LEU A 38 -0.67 -11.22 -11.02
N GLU A 39 -1.57 -12.20 -10.89
CA GLU A 39 -1.84 -12.90 -9.62
C GLU A 39 -0.57 -13.56 -9.06
N GLN A 40 -0.38 -13.51 -7.74
CA GLN A 40 0.74 -14.20 -7.10
C GLN A 40 0.49 -15.71 -7.14
N GLN A 41 1.38 -16.47 -7.81
CA GLN A 41 1.25 -17.92 -7.95
C GLN A 41 1.21 -18.68 -6.62
N LYS A 42 1.82 -18.13 -5.56
CA LYS A 42 1.80 -18.71 -4.20
C LYS A 42 1.32 -17.66 -3.22
N LYS A 43 0.04 -17.74 -2.88
CA LYS A 43 -0.56 -16.91 -1.82
C LYS A 43 0.09 -17.28 -0.49
N ILE A 44 0.50 -16.27 0.28
CA ILE A 44 0.96 -16.51 1.65
C ILE A 44 -0.23 -17.06 2.44
N THR A 45 -0.12 -18.29 2.94
CA THR A 45 -1.12 -18.91 3.82
C THR A 45 -0.73 -18.79 5.30
N ALA A 46 0.52 -18.42 5.59
CA ALA A 46 1.03 -18.28 6.94
C ALA A 46 0.64 -16.92 7.55
N THR A 47 0.04 -16.98 8.74
CA THR A 47 -0.33 -15.85 9.61
C THR A 47 0.85 -15.14 10.26
N THR A 48 2.06 -15.67 10.11
CA THR A 48 3.27 -15.16 10.78
C THR A 48 4.28 -14.78 9.72
N ASN A 49 4.31 -13.51 9.35
CA ASN A 49 5.44 -12.97 8.61
C ASN A 49 5.96 -11.72 9.32
N ASN A 50 7.17 -11.86 9.88
CA ASN A 50 7.99 -10.77 10.45
C ASN A 50 8.50 -9.81 9.36
N LEU A 51 7.76 -9.64 8.26
CA LEU A 51 8.13 -8.72 7.20
C LEU A 51 7.96 -7.30 7.73
N LYS A 52 9.05 -6.55 7.79
CA LYS A 52 9.09 -5.20 8.33
C LYS A 52 9.82 -4.30 7.35
N PHE A 53 9.16 -3.24 6.91
CA PHE A 53 9.83 -2.12 6.26
C PHE A 53 9.88 -0.96 7.26
N THR A 54 10.89 -0.97 8.12
CA THR A 54 10.97 -0.07 9.28
C THR A 54 11.15 1.40 8.94
N HIS A 55 11.58 1.72 7.71
CA HIS A 55 11.82 3.09 7.27
C HIS A 55 10.96 3.51 6.07
N LEU A 56 10.04 2.65 5.62
CA LEU A 56 9.20 2.95 4.46
C LEU A 56 8.16 4.00 4.85
N THR A 57 8.23 5.15 4.17
CA THR A 57 7.34 6.29 4.38
C THR A 57 6.29 6.40 3.29
N THR A 58 6.59 5.94 2.08
CA THR A 58 5.70 6.07 0.91
C THR A 58 5.53 4.72 0.22
N LEU A 59 4.28 4.32 0.01
CA LEU A 59 3.90 3.09 -0.69
C LEU A 59 2.94 3.41 -1.83
N ILE A 60 3.29 3.02 -3.07
CA ILE A 60 2.52 3.32 -4.28
C ILE A 60 2.10 2.02 -4.97
N LEU A 61 0.78 1.85 -5.18
CA LEU A 61 0.09 0.60 -5.52
C LEU A 61 -1.08 0.80 -6.54
N PHE A 62 -0.98 1.74 -7.48
CA PHE A 62 -2.10 2.03 -8.39
C PHE A 62 -2.42 0.92 -9.39
N ASP A 63 -1.40 0.31 -9.98
CA ASP A 63 -1.55 -0.69 -11.05
C ASP A 63 -1.05 -2.06 -10.57
N ILE A 64 -1.69 -2.55 -9.50
CA ILE A 64 -1.28 -3.79 -8.82
C ILE A 64 -2.42 -4.81 -8.73
N HIS A 65 -2.07 -6.09 -8.68
CA HIS A 65 -3.00 -7.16 -8.29
C HIS A 65 -3.26 -7.12 -6.77
N MET A 66 -4.47 -7.53 -6.36
CA MET A 66 -4.91 -7.46 -4.96
C MET A 66 -4.02 -8.25 -4.00
N ASP A 67 -3.42 -9.37 -4.45
CA ASP A 67 -2.56 -10.20 -3.59
C ASP A 67 -1.37 -9.42 -3.02
N TYR A 68 -0.75 -8.58 -3.83
CA TYR A 68 0.40 -7.77 -3.41
C TYR A 68 -0.03 -6.68 -2.42
N ALA A 69 -1.17 -6.02 -2.67
CA ALA A 69 -1.74 -5.07 -1.74
C ALA A 69 -2.06 -5.74 -0.40
N GLN A 70 -2.60 -6.95 -0.42
CA GLN A 70 -2.89 -7.73 0.78
C GLN A 70 -1.61 -8.13 1.52
N GLN A 71 -0.56 -8.54 0.80
CA GLN A 71 0.73 -8.86 1.38
C GLN A 71 1.36 -7.63 2.06
N LEU A 72 1.37 -6.48 1.37
CA LEU A 72 2.05 -5.27 1.83
C LEU A 72 1.26 -4.52 2.91
N LEU A 73 -0.07 -4.43 2.81
CA LEU A 73 -0.87 -3.70 3.78
C LEU A 73 -1.36 -4.55 4.96
N CYS A 74 -1.60 -5.85 4.76
CA CYS A 74 -2.22 -6.69 5.81
C CYS A 74 -1.26 -7.67 6.47
N ARG A 75 -0.10 -7.96 5.86
CA ARG A 75 0.83 -9.02 6.33
C ARG A 75 2.25 -8.52 6.58
N THR A 76 2.44 -7.21 6.56
CA THR A 76 3.71 -6.54 6.74
C THR A 76 3.54 -5.47 7.80
N CYS A 77 4.58 -5.17 8.56
CA CYS A 77 4.58 -4.04 9.49
C CYS A 77 5.27 -2.84 8.82
N LEU A 78 4.54 -1.73 8.73
CA LEU A 78 4.94 -0.49 8.08
C LEU A 78 4.88 0.68 9.08
N PRO A 79 5.73 0.70 10.12
CA PRO A 79 5.58 1.62 11.26
C PRO A 79 5.76 3.10 10.91
N CYS A 80 6.40 3.40 9.78
CA CYS A 80 6.68 4.77 9.32
C CYS A 80 5.85 5.18 8.10
N LEU A 81 4.86 4.37 7.69
CA LEU A 81 4.05 4.69 6.52
C LEU A 81 3.26 5.98 6.76
N ASN A 82 3.51 6.98 5.92
CA ASN A 82 2.84 8.27 5.96
C ASN A 82 2.04 8.54 4.67
N GLU A 83 2.51 8.04 3.54
CA GLU A 83 1.86 8.22 2.24
C GLU A 83 1.50 6.87 1.63
N LEU A 84 0.22 6.72 1.28
CA LEU A 84 -0.30 5.57 0.57
C LEU A 84 -1.01 6.03 -0.69
N ALA A 85 -0.54 5.55 -1.84
CA ALA A 85 -1.20 5.73 -3.12
C ALA A 85 -1.73 4.38 -3.60
N ILE A 86 -3.04 4.23 -3.79
CA ILE A 86 -3.67 2.94 -4.09
C ILE A 86 -4.99 3.12 -4.85
N ARG A 87 -5.37 2.15 -5.67
CA ARG A 87 -6.66 2.14 -6.37
C ARG A 87 -7.82 1.91 -5.38
N ASN A 88 -8.95 2.59 -5.58
CA ASN A 88 -10.09 2.58 -4.66
C ASN A 88 -10.70 1.20 -4.42
N ASP A 89 -10.99 0.48 -5.49
CA ASP A 89 -11.54 -0.88 -5.44
C ASP A 89 -10.65 -1.82 -4.63
N ILE A 90 -9.32 -1.75 -4.81
CA ILE A 90 -8.36 -2.55 -4.04
C ILE A 90 -8.38 -2.13 -2.57
N LEU A 91 -8.31 -0.83 -2.29
CA LEU A 91 -8.33 -0.33 -0.91
C LEU A 91 -9.57 -0.79 -0.15
N LEU A 92 -10.76 -0.64 -0.75
CA LEU A 92 -12.01 -1.05 -0.16
C LEU A 92 -12.08 -2.57 0.04
N ALA A 93 -11.57 -3.36 -0.90
CA ALA A 93 -11.49 -4.81 -0.76
C ALA A 93 -10.52 -5.24 0.37
N ILE A 94 -9.42 -4.52 0.56
CA ILE A 94 -8.48 -4.75 1.67
C ILE A 94 -9.12 -4.41 3.02
N ILE A 95 -9.78 -3.26 3.11
CA ILE A 95 -10.45 -2.80 4.32
C ILE A 95 -11.62 -3.69 4.71
N ALA A 96 -12.38 -4.22 3.75
CA ALA A 96 -13.46 -5.16 3.99
C ALA A 96 -13.00 -6.46 4.70
N GLN A 97 -11.71 -6.81 4.60
CA GLN A 97 -11.15 -7.96 5.31
C GLN A 97 -10.91 -7.72 6.80
N ASN A 98 -10.97 -6.46 7.26
CA ASN A 98 -10.91 -6.05 8.67
C ASN A 98 -9.75 -6.66 9.47
N GLN A 99 -8.53 -6.64 8.90
CA GLN A 99 -7.34 -7.16 9.57
C GLN A 99 -6.70 -6.08 10.46
N HIS A 100 -6.36 -6.42 11.71
CA HIS A 100 -5.73 -5.48 12.65
C HIS A 100 -4.46 -4.83 12.08
N GLN A 101 -3.63 -5.59 11.36
CA GLN A 101 -2.40 -5.07 10.78
C GLN A 101 -2.66 -3.97 9.73
N THR A 102 -3.78 -4.05 9.00
CA THR A 102 -4.20 -3.00 8.06
C THR A 102 -4.51 -1.72 8.81
N ILE A 103 -5.21 -1.81 9.95
CA ILE A 103 -5.49 -0.64 10.82
C ILE A 103 -4.17 -0.05 11.31
N ASP A 104 -3.26 -0.87 11.84
CA ASP A 104 -1.98 -0.41 12.37
C ASP A 104 -1.15 0.32 11.32
N ASN A 105 -1.05 -0.24 10.11
CA ASN A 105 -0.30 0.35 9.00
C ASN A 105 -0.94 1.64 8.48
N CYS A 106 -2.27 1.70 8.39
CA CYS A 106 -2.98 2.86 7.82
C CYS A 106 -3.18 4.00 8.82
N SER A 107 -3.15 3.71 10.14
CA SER A 107 -3.46 4.68 11.21
C SER A 107 -2.54 5.92 11.25
N ARG A 108 -1.39 5.87 10.56
CA ARG A 108 -0.40 6.95 10.50
C ARG A 108 -0.29 7.61 9.12
N VAL A 109 -1.07 7.15 8.14
CA VAL A 109 -1.02 7.68 6.78
C VAL A 109 -1.68 9.05 6.76
N GLU A 110 -0.91 10.13 6.67
CA GLU A 110 -1.41 11.51 6.54
C GLU A 110 -1.73 11.87 5.07
N GLN A 111 -1.28 11.06 4.11
CA GLN A 111 -1.54 11.30 2.70
C GLN A 111 -2.05 10.03 2.03
N LEU A 112 -3.37 9.89 1.96
CA LEU A 112 -4.03 8.87 1.16
C LEU A 112 -4.37 9.45 -0.22
N ARG A 113 -3.72 8.91 -1.25
CA ARG A 113 -3.98 9.22 -2.65
C ARG A 113 -4.68 8.05 -3.31
N THR A 114 -5.72 8.37 -4.06
CA THR A 114 -6.54 7.36 -4.73
C THR A 114 -6.86 7.77 -6.15
N SER A 115 -7.22 6.79 -6.98
CA SER A 115 -7.51 7.02 -8.39
C SER A 115 -8.81 7.81 -8.61
N GLU A 116 -9.74 7.76 -7.67
CA GLU A 116 -11.03 8.46 -7.74
C GLU A 116 -11.43 8.97 -6.34
N PRO A 117 -12.32 9.96 -6.22
CA PRO A 117 -12.79 10.43 -4.92
C PRO A 117 -13.55 9.36 -4.11
N LEU A 118 -13.35 9.33 -2.80
CA LEU A 118 -13.88 8.30 -1.87
C LEU A 118 -15.16 8.72 -1.12
N TYR A 119 -15.99 9.61 -1.67
CA TYR A 119 -17.07 10.28 -0.94
C TYR A 119 -18.03 9.34 -0.20
N ASP A 120 -18.45 8.24 -0.84
CA ASP A 120 -19.42 7.30 -0.25
C ASP A 120 -18.82 6.35 0.79
N SER A 121 -17.48 6.26 0.85
CA SER A 121 -16.77 5.33 1.72
C SER A 121 -16.10 5.99 2.94
N LEU A 122 -16.21 7.31 3.08
CA LEU A 122 -15.55 8.07 4.15
C LEU A 122 -15.82 7.53 5.56
N ASN A 123 -17.04 7.07 5.83
CA ASN A 123 -17.39 6.52 7.15
C ASN A 123 -16.60 5.25 7.49
N VAL A 124 -16.34 4.39 6.50
CA VAL A 124 -15.54 3.17 6.70
C VAL A 124 -14.06 3.52 6.84
N LEU A 125 -13.57 4.46 6.03
CA LEU A 125 -12.16 4.85 6.01
C LEU A 125 -11.69 5.52 7.30
N ARG A 126 -12.58 6.23 8.02
CA ARG A 126 -12.29 6.86 9.32
C ARG A 126 -11.80 5.88 10.40
N ASN A 127 -12.09 4.59 10.25
CA ASN A 127 -11.60 3.56 11.18
C ASN A 127 -10.15 3.14 10.89
N TYR A 128 -9.61 3.51 9.72
CA TYR A 128 -8.31 3.06 9.22
C TYR A 128 -7.32 4.21 9.04
N PHE A 129 -7.80 5.41 8.70
CA PHE A 129 -6.98 6.57 8.38
C PHE A 129 -7.32 7.76 9.29
N PRO A 130 -6.32 8.60 9.61
CA PRO A 130 -6.57 9.89 10.24
C PRO A 130 -7.61 10.75 9.48
N PRO A 131 -8.35 11.64 10.18
CA PRO A 131 -9.40 12.45 9.55
C PRO A 131 -8.94 13.38 8.42
N ASP A 132 -7.69 13.84 8.48
CA ASP A 132 -7.12 14.81 7.54
C ASP A 132 -6.32 14.15 6.40
N SER A 133 -6.32 12.82 6.34
CA SER A 133 -5.49 12.06 5.39
C SER A 133 -5.94 12.14 3.94
N TYR A 134 -7.17 12.56 3.71
CA TYR A 134 -7.79 12.56 2.40
C TYR A 134 -7.30 13.78 1.63
N VAL A 135 -6.48 13.57 0.61
CA VAL A 135 -6.09 14.64 -0.30
C VAL A 135 -7.36 15.11 -1.01
N LYS A 136 -7.86 16.29 -0.65
CA LYS A 136 -8.87 16.99 -1.42
C LYS A 136 -8.23 17.29 -2.77
N HIS A 137 -8.73 16.69 -3.85
CA HIS A 137 -8.50 17.23 -5.18
C HIS A 137 -9.16 18.61 -5.22
N GLU A 138 -8.42 19.63 -4.80
CA GLU A 138 -8.76 21.00 -5.15
C GLU A 138 -8.70 21.07 -6.67
N LYS A 139 -9.81 21.46 -7.29
CA LYS A 139 -9.93 21.65 -8.72
C LYS A 139 -8.85 22.64 -9.16
N GLU A 140 -7.77 22.16 -9.77
CA GLU A 140 -7.00 22.96 -10.70
C GLU A 140 -7.92 23.30 -11.86
N THR A 141 -8.63 24.40 -11.69
CA THR A 141 -9.35 25.06 -12.77
C THR A 141 -8.26 25.66 -13.65
N GLN A 142 -7.83 24.93 -14.67
CA GLN A 142 -7.03 25.50 -15.75
C GLN A 142 -7.92 26.50 -16.48
N ALA A 143 -7.82 27.75 -16.07
CA ALA A 143 -8.12 28.88 -16.92
C ALA A 143 -6.87 29.13 -17.77
N THR A 144 -6.91 28.75 -19.03
CA THR A 144 -6.12 29.39 -20.09
C THR A 144 -6.91 29.35 -21.39
#